data_AF-A0A6L4WTT2-F1
#
_entry.id   AF-A0A6L4WTT2-F1
#
_cell.length_a   1.000
_cell.length_b   1.000
_cell.length_c   1.000
_cell.angle_alpha   90.00
_cell.angle_beta   90.00
_cell.angle_gamma   90.00
#
_symmetry.space_group_name_H-M   'P 1'
#
loop_
_entity.id
_entity.type
_entity.pdbx_description
1 polymer ?
#
loop_
_entity_poly.entity_id
_entity_poly.type
_entity_poly.pdbx_seq_one_letter_code
_entity_poly.pdbx_strand_id
1 'polypeptide(L)'
;MKKLLIFNILLSTFFFSSLLFANSSVLIINSYHKGYEFSDKIVYGLEKVLYKHQDIDFNILYMDSKRITSKEYYKNLKNLYKVQLQNRNYDLVIAVDRFAYDFVLENYNEFFSKESILAVGIENFSQEKAKKYNVENKVSALLEKRDLDSNVKLIETIIPTIKKLYVINDKSINAKHTEPLIKELFDNFHNKYELIYLREDNLKNLEKRFSKYEENSAILFIRFYKNSDGKLNKNQAIAKFIKNSKVPVFITDSILIKKALLVGKLLI
;
A
#
# COMPACT_ATOMS: atom_id res chain seq x y z
N MET A 1 -14.36 64.43 17.49
CA MET A 1 -14.24 63.29 18.42
C MET A 1 -14.87 61.99 17.88
N LYS A 2 -16.13 61.97 17.41
CA LYS A 2 -16.77 60.74 16.84
C LYS A 2 -16.04 60.13 15.62
N LYS A 3 -15.49 60.95 14.72
CA LYS A 3 -14.72 60.45 13.54
C LYS A 3 -13.38 59.79 13.91
N LEU A 4 -12.75 60.22 15.01
CA LEU A 4 -11.49 59.63 15.49
C LEU A 4 -11.73 58.26 16.17
N LEU A 5 -12.89 58.09 16.80
CA LEU A 5 -13.29 56.81 17.40
C LEU A 5 -13.59 55.74 16.33
N ILE A 6 -14.23 56.12 15.22
CA ILE A 6 -14.53 55.20 14.11
C ILE A 6 -13.23 54.75 13.41
N PHE A 7 -12.26 55.65 13.23
CA PHE A 7 -10.97 55.31 12.64
C PHE A 7 -10.18 54.31 13.50
N ASN A 8 -10.21 54.45 14.83
CA ASN A 8 -9.56 53.50 15.75
C ASN A 8 -10.25 52.13 15.83
N ILE A 9 -11.57 52.05 15.63
CA ILE A 9 -12.30 50.77 15.55
C ILE A 9 -12.02 50.06 14.22
N LEU A 10 -11.91 50.79 13.11
CA LEU A 10 -11.52 50.22 11.80
C LEU A 10 -10.05 49.77 11.77
N LEU A 11 -9.18 50.45 12.51
CA LEU A 11 -7.77 50.07 12.60
C LEU A 11 -7.57 48.84 13.52
N SER A 12 -8.40 48.65 14.55
CA SER A 12 -8.34 47.46 15.41
C SER A 12 -8.88 46.20 14.71
N THR A 13 -9.89 46.32 13.84
CA THR A 13 -10.37 45.19 13.02
C THR A 13 -9.38 44.80 11.93
N PHE A 14 -8.60 45.75 11.39
CA PHE A 14 -7.53 45.47 10.41
C PHE A 14 -6.26 44.85 11.04
N PHE A 15 -6.01 45.09 12.32
CA PHE A 15 -4.92 44.43 13.05
C PHE A 15 -5.31 43.06 13.62
N PHE A 16 -6.61 42.79 13.83
CA PHE A 16 -7.10 41.46 14.21
C PHE A 16 -7.28 40.50 13.02
N SER A 17 -7.18 40.98 11.78
CA SER A 17 -6.92 40.14 10.62
C SER A 17 -5.44 39.78 10.50
N SER A 18 -4.75 39.61 11.62
CA SER A 18 -3.51 38.85 11.65
C SER A 18 -3.82 37.45 11.17
N LEU A 19 -3.59 37.22 9.88
CA LEU A 19 -3.26 35.93 9.28
C LEU A 19 -3.76 34.75 10.11
N LEU A 20 -5.08 34.50 10.08
CA LEU A 20 -5.59 33.16 10.31
C LEU A 20 -5.05 32.33 9.14
N PHE A 21 -3.77 31.96 9.20
CA PHE A 21 -3.29 30.81 8.46
C PHE A 21 -4.15 29.67 8.97
N ALA A 22 -5.14 29.27 8.17
CA ALA A 22 -5.91 28.09 8.43
C ALA A 22 -4.94 26.92 8.33
N ASN A 23 -4.30 26.60 9.44
CA ASN A 23 -3.33 25.52 9.48
C ASN A 23 -4.09 24.22 9.18
N SER A 24 -3.81 23.63 8.03
CA SER A 24 -4.40 22.35 7.67
C SER A 24 -3.71 21.26 8.48
N SER A 25 -4.46 20.29 8.98
CA SER A 25 -3.92 19.19 9.78
C SER A 25 -4.10 17.85 9.07
N VAL A 26 -3.00 17.13 8.90
CA VAL A 26 -2.98 15.82 8.22
C VAL A 26 -2.57 14.71 9.18
N LEU A 27 -3.36 13.65 9.24
CA LEU A 27 -2.99 12.42 9.94
C LEU A 27 -2.57 11.36 8.94
N ILE A 28 -1.35 10.85 9.05
CA ILE A 28 -0.87 9.71 8.26
C ILE A 28 -0.90 8.48 9.15
N ILE A 29 -1.64 7.45 8.76
CA ILE A 29 -1.61 6.14 9.41
C ILE A 29 -0.93 5.17 8.45
N ASN A 30 0.23 4.65 8.88
CA ASN A 30 1.02 3.71 8.10
C ASN A 30 0.79 2.27 8.56
N SER A 31 0.44 1.39 7.62
CA SER A 31 0.17 -0.04 7.87
C SER A 31 1.33 -0.82 8.52
N TYR A 32 2.56 -0.30 8.49
CA TYR A 32 3.75 -1.09 8.82
C TYR A 32 4.76 -0.35 9.69
N HIS A 33 5.70 -1.09 10.24
CA HIS A 33 6.84 -0.54 10.97
C HIS A 33 7.74 0.30 10.06
N LYS A 34 8.38 1.30 10.66
CA LYS A 34 9.52 2.00 10.03
C LYS A 34 10.61 0.98 9.67
N GLY A 35 11.15 1.06 8.45
CA GLY A 35 12.10 0.12 7.88
C GLY A 35 11.51 -0.80 6.81
N TYR A 36 10.18 -0.78 6.60
CA TYR A 36 9.57 -1.45 5.45
C TYR A 36 9.62 -0.55 4.21
N GLU A 37 10.51 -0.89 3.27
CA GLU A 37 10.92 -0.06 2.13
C GLU A 37 9.75 0.51 1.31
N PHE A 38 8.66 -0.25 1.14
CA PHE A 38 7.48 0.19 0.39
C PHE A 38 6.81 1.41 1.04
N SER A 39 6.32 1.23 2.27
CA SER A 39 5.65 2.32 2.98
C SER A 39 6.60 3.45 3.33
N ASP A 40 7.87 3.15 3.58
CA ASP A 40 8.87 4.19 3.86
C ASP A 40 9.06 5.14 2.67
N LYS A 41 9.02 4.63 1.43
CA LYS A 41 9.08 5.49 0.24
C LYS A 41 7.84 6.36 0.09
N ILE A 42 6.65 5.83 0.41
CA ILE A 42 5.41 6.61 0.40
C ILE A 42 5.47 7.72 1.44
N VAL A 43 5.80 7.36 2.70
CA VAL A 43 5.92 8.32 3.80
C VAL A 43 6.96 9.39 3.48
N TYR A 44 8.14 9.00 2.99
CA TYR A 44 9.17 9.95 2.58
C TYR A 44 8.69 10.91 1.48
N GLY A 45 7.92 10.41 0.51
CA GLY A 45 7.31 11.23 -0.54
C GLY A 45 6.33 12.26 0.03
N LEU A 46 5.47 11.83 0.96
CA LEU A 46 4.54 12.70 1.67
C LEU A 46 5.29 13.76 2.48
N GLU A 47 6.23 13.36 3.34
CA GLU A 47 7.07 14.25 4.15
C GLU A 47 7.78 15.30 3.30
N LYS A 48 8.41 14.89 2.18
CA LYS A 48 9.12 15.80 1.28
C LYS A 48 8.23 16.90 0.69
N VAL A 49 6.94 16.62 0.50
CA VAL A 49 5.96 17.61 0.03
C VAL A 49 5.47 18.44 1.20
N LEU A 50 4.98 17.80 2.26
CA LEU A 50 4.33 18.45 3.40
C LEU A 50 5.27 19.40 4.14
N TYR A 51 6.55 19.04 4.35
CA TYR A 51 7.53 19.92 5.02
C TYR A 51 7.82 21.23 4.28
N LYS A 52 7.42 21.37 3.01
CA LYS A 52 7.57 22.63 2.27
C LYS A 52 6.47 23.64 2.61
N HIS A 53 5.41 23.19 3.28
CA HIS A 53 4.25 23.99 3.64
C HIS A 53 4.27 24.25 5.14
N GLN A 54 4.53 25.50 5.55
CA GLN A 54 4.59 25.88 6.97
C GLN A 54 3.20 25.94 7.63
N ASP A 55 2.16 26.02 6.80
CA ASP A 55 0.75 26.06 7.14
C ASP A 55 0.11 24.67 7.23
N ILE A 56 0.90 23.60 7.07
CA ILE A 56 0.42 22.22 7.23
C ILE A 56 1.11 21.56 8.41
N ASP A 57 0.33 21.24 9.45
CA ASP A 57 0.77 20.34 10.51
C ASP A 57 0.44 18.89 10.13
N PHE A 58 1.34 17.95 10.42
CA PHE A 58 1.05 16.55 10.18
C PHE A 58 1.64 15.62 11.22
N ASN A 59 0.89 14.56 11.51
CA ASN A 59 1.26 13.52 12.46
C ASN A 59 1.33 12.16 11.74
N ILE A 60 2.25 11.30 12.14
CA ILE A 60 2.37 9.94 11.60
C ILE A 60 2.22 8.92 12.71
N LEU A 61 1.27 8.00 12.54
CA LEU A 61 1.11 6.82 13.38
C LEU A 61 1.53 5.57 12.61
N TYR A 62 2.34 4.73 13.25
CA TYR A 62 2.84 3.49 12.67
C TYR A 62 2.13 2.29 13.31
N MET A 63 1.76 1.33 12.46
CA MET A 63 1.34 0.00 12.86
C MET A 63 2.53 -0.98 12.70
N ASP A 64 2.29 -2.26 12.90
CA ASP A 64 3.24 -3.34 12.58
C ASP A 64 2.50 -4.52 11.92
N SER A 65 1.49 -4.22 11.10
CA SER A 65 0.57 -5.21 10.54
C SER A 65 1.21 -6.19 9.56
N LYS A 66 2.45 -5.92 9.11
CA LYS A 66 3.23 -6.89 8.35
C LYS A 66 3.65 -8.07 9.23
N ARG A 67 4.01 -7.79 10.48
CA ARG A 67 4.51 -8.77 11.44
C ARG A 67 3.36 -9.35 12.27
N ILE A 68 2.49 -8.49 12.79
CA ILE A 68 1.46 -8.83 13.78
C ILE A 68 0.06 -8.65 13.20
N THR A 69 -0.70 -9.73 13.09
CA THR A 69 -2.06 -9.70 12.53
C THR A 69 -3.11 -10.29 13.47
N SER A 70 -2.80 -10.39 14.77
CA SER A 70 -3.73 -10.92 15.76
C SER A 70 -4.85 -9.93 16.06
N LYS A 71 -6.05 -10.44 16.39
CA LYS A 71 -7.18 -9.59 16.80
C LYS A 71 -6.85 -8.75 18.05
N GLU A 72 -6.06 -9.31 18.96
CA GLU A 72 -5.59 -8.61 20.17
C GLU A 72 -4.76 -7.37 19.81
N TYR A 73 -3.85 -7.49 18.85
CA TYR A 73 -3.04 -6.36 18.39
C TYR A 73 -3.91 -5.21 17.88
N TYR A 74 -4.88 -5.49 16.99
CA TYR A 74 -5.77 -4.46 16.47
C TYR A 74 -6.67 -3.84 17.53
N LYS A 75 -7.14 -4.63 18.51
CA LYS A 75 -7.90 -4.10 19.65
C LYS A 75 -7.04 -3.14 20.50
N ASN A 76 -5.81 -3.52 20.82
CA ASN A 76 -4.91 -2.68 21.61
C ASN A 76 -4.50 -1.41 20.85
N LEU A 77 -4.25 -1.55 19.54
CA LEU A 77 -3.95 -0.43 18.65
C LEU A 77 -5.11 0.57 18.59
N LYS A 78 -6.35 0.09 18.49
CA LYS A 78 -7.55 0.93 18.55
C LYS A 78 -7.61 1.75 19.83
N ASN A 79 -7.41 1.11 20.97
CA ASN A 79 -7.43 1.79 22.27
C ASN A 79 -6.32 2.84 22.36
N LEU A 80 -5.10 2.51 21.90
CA LEU A 80 -3.99 3.46 21.88
C LEU A 80 -4.29 4.67 21.00
N TYR A 81 -4.75 4.43 19.76
CA TYR A 81 -5.01 5.53 18.82
C TYR A 81 -6.19 6.39 19.27
N LYS A 82 -7.21 5.81 19.92
CA LYS A 82 -8.28 6.58 20.54
C LYS A 82 -7.75 7.62 21.53
N VAL A 83 -6.75 7.25 22.35
CA VAL A 83 -6.10 8.17 23.29
C VAL A 83 -5.25 9.21 22.54
N GLN A 84 -4.44 8.78 21.56
CA GLN A 84 -3.55 9.69 20.83
C GLN A 84 -4.29 10.72 19.98
N LEU A 85 -5.45 10.34 19.43
CA LEU A 85 -6.29 11.17 18.57
C LEU A 85 -7.33 11.96 19.36
N GLN A 86 -7.44 11.75 20.67
CA GLN A 86 -8.41 12.46 21.50
C GLN A 86 -8.17 13.98 21.44
N ASN A 87 -9.25 14.73 21.23
CA ASN A 87 -9.24 16.20 21.11
C ASN A 87 -8.41 16.74 19.94
N ARG A 88 -8.07 15.90 18.95
CA ARG A 88 -7.44 16.33 17.70
C ARG A 88 -8.46 16.26 16.57
N ASN A 89 -8.45 17.28 15.71
CA ASN A 89 -9.23 17.29 14.48
C ASN A 89 -8.25 17.34 13.31
N TYR A 90 -8.57 16.61 12.24
CA TYR A 90 -7.79 16.62 11.01
C TYR A 90 -8.66 17.06 9.84
N ASP A 91 -8.04 17.60 8.81
CA ASP A 91 -8.71 17.88 7.54
C ASP A 91 -8.63 16.65 6.61
N LEU A 92 -7.54 15.88 6.73
CA LEU A 92 -7.26 14.70 5.93
C LEU A 92 -6.61 13.58 6.75
N VAL A 93 -7.13 12.37 6.60
CA VAL A 93 -6.51 11.13 7.07
C VAL A 93 -5.96 10.36 5.87
N ILE A 94 -4.64 10.22 5.79
CA ILE A 94 -3.95 9.43 4.78
C ILE A 94 -3.70 8.03 5.34
N ALA A 95 -4.35 7.03 4.77
CA ALA A 95 -4.15 5.63 5.13
C ALA A 95 -3.21 4.95 4.13
N VAL A 96 -2.00 4.64 4.55
CA VAL A 96 -0.97 4.03 3.71
C VAL A 96 -1.10 2.51 3.74
N ASP A 97 -1.41 1.94 2.57
CA ASP A 97 -1.67 0.53 2.31
C ASP A 97 -2.92 -0.01 3.06
N ARG A 98 -3.29 -1.25 2.76
CA ARG A 98 -4.58 -1.86 3.06
C ARG A 98 -4.90 -1.94 4.54
N PHE A 99 -3.93 -2.27 5.39
CA PHE A 99 -4.23 -2.49 6.81
C PHE A 99 -4.63 -1.19 7.50
N ALA A 100 -3.94 -0.09 7.20
CA ALA A 100 -4.30 1.24 7.69
C ALA A 100 -5.66 1.65 7.13
N TYR A 101 -5.91 1.43 5.84
CA TYR A 101 -7.20 1.79 5.23
C TYR A 101 -8.36 1.04 5.87
N ASP A 102 -8.24 -0.28 5.99
CA ASP A 102 -9.25 -1.13 6.59
C ASP A 102 -9.48 -0.76 8.06
N PHE A 103 -8.40 -0.51 8.81
CA PHE A 103 -8.47 -0.10 10.20
C PHE A 103 -9.13 1.28 10.39
N VAL A 104 -8.84 2.24 9.51
CA VAL A 104 -9.47 3.57 9.51
C VAL A 104 -10.96 3.45 9.23
N LEU A 105 -11.38 2.67 8.23
CA LEU A 105 -12.79 2.46 7.93
C LEU A 105 -13.54 1.81 9.10
N GLU A 106 -12.97 0.72 9.64
CA GLU A 106 -13.59 -0.04 10.73
C GLU A 106 -13.79 0.77 12.01
N ASN A 107 -12.96 1.78 12.22
CA ASN A 107 -12.98 2.60 13.43
C ASN A 107 -13.30 4.07 13.16
N TYR A 108 -13.77 4.41 11.96
CA TYR A 108 -13.95 5.79 11.54
C TYR A 108 -14.79 6.57 12.54
N ASN A 109 -15.99 6.06 12.87
CA ASN A 109 -16.91 6.75 13.79
C ASN A 109 -16.40 6.84 15.25
N GLU A 110 -15.35 6.11 15.61
CA GLU A 110 -14.73 6.23 16.94
C GLU A 110 -13.56 7.20 16.98
N PHE A 111 -12.91 7.44 15.84
CA PHE A 111 -11.77 8.34 15.74
C PHE A 111 -12.13 9.71 15.14
N PHE A 112 -13.15 9.73 14.28
CA PHE A 112 -13.42 10.78 13.31
C PHE A 112 -14.93 11.01 13.17
N SER A 113 -15.29 12.17 12.66
CA SER A 113 -16.68 12.55 12.39
C SER A 113 -16.85 13.12 10.97
N LYS A 114 -15.90 13.94 10.52
CA LYS A 114 -16.00 14.73 9.28
C LYS A 114 -14.77 14.61 8.36
N GLU A 115 -13.70 14.03 8.86
CA GLU A 115 -12.40 13.88 8.22
C GLU A 115 -12.51 13.19 6.86
N SER A 116 -11.87 13.76 5.83
CA SER A 116 -11.70 13.08 4.55
C SER A 116 -10.63 12.00 4.67
N ILE A 117 -10.76 10.93 3.90
CA ILE A 117 -9.82 9.80 3.88
C ILE A 117 -9.19 9.68 2.49
N LEU A 118 -7.87 9.65 2.43
CA LEU A 118 -7.12 9.28 1.24
C LEU A 118 -6.40 7.96 1.49
N ALA A 119 -6.86 6.89 0.83
CA ALA A 119 -6.12 5.64 0.81
C ALA A 119 -5.00 5.70 -0.23
N VAL A 120 -3.79 5.29 0.12
CA VAL A 120 -2.62 5.35 -0.77
C VAL A 120 -1.94 3.99 -0.82
N GLY A 121 -1.64 3.51 -2.03
CA GLY A 121 -0.88 2.26 -2.21
C GLY A 121 -1.70 1.01 -1.93
N ILE A 122 -3.01 1.05 -2.19
CA ILE A 122 -3.90 -0.12 -2.10
C ILE A 122 -4.09 -0.75 -3.48
N GLU A 123 -4.18 -2.07 -3.59
CA GLU A 123 -4.26 -2.75 -4.89
C GLU A 123 -5.63 -2.59 -5.58
N ASN A 124 -6.69 -2.38 -4.79
CA ASN A 124 -8.05 -2.21 -5.27
C ASN A 124 -8.89 -1.34 -4.32
N PHE A 125 -9.92 -0.69 -4.85
CA PHE A 125 -10.88 0.08 -4.06
C PHE A 125 -12.29 -0.51 -4.23
N SER A 126 -13.04 -0.57 -3.13
CA SER A 126 -14.44 -1.02 -3.11
C SER A 126 -15.29 0.09 -2.53
N GLN A 127 -16.15 0.68 -3.37
CA GLN A 127 -17.11 1.68 -2.93
C GLN A 127 -18.13 1.06 -1.96
N GLU A 128 -18.53 -0.19 -2.16
CA GLU A 128 -19.41 -0.93 -1.24
C GLU A 128 -18.80 -1.06 0.16
N LYS A 129 -17.49 -1.32 0.25
CA LYS A 129 -16.80 -1.34 1.54
C LYS A 129 -16.87 0.02 2.23
N ALA A 130 -16.67 1.12 1.50
CA ALA A 130 -16.80 2.46 2.08
C ALA A 130 -18.24 2.76 2.51
N LYS A 131 -19.24 2.36 1.71
CA LYS A 131 -20.68 2.48 2.05
C LYS A 131 -21.04 1.74 3.32
N LYS A 132 -20.48 0.54 3.56
CA LYS A 132 -20.70 -0.23 4.79
C LYS A 132 -20.37 0.56 6.07
N TYR A 133 -19.44 1.51 5.99
CA TYR A 133 -19.03 2.35 7.12
C TYR A 133 -19.57 3.80 7.00
N ASN A 134 -20.47 4.08 6.05
CA ASN A 134 -21.06 5.40 5.78
C ASN A 134 -20.02 6.51 5.49
N VAL A 135 -18.97 6.16 4.74
CA VAL A 135 -17.88 7.09 4.37
C VAL A 135 -17.60 7.11 2.87
N GLU A 136 -18.51 6.60 2.04
CA GLU A 136 -18.36 6.52 0.59
C GLU A 136 -18.13 7.88 -0.09
N ASN A 137 -18.62 8.97 0.51
CA ASN A 137 -18.43 10.34 0.02
C ASN A 137 -17.22 11.05 0.65
N LYS A 138 -16.46 10.35 1.50
CA LYS A 138 -15.28 10.89 2.20
C LYS A 138 -13.99 10.21 1.78
N VAL A 139 -14.06 9.11 1.03
CA VAL A 139 -12.89 8.31 0.66
C VAL A 139 -12.48 8.57 -0.78
N SER A 140 -11.22 8.93 -0.98
CA SER A 140 -10.51 8.83 -2.25
C SER A 140 -9.41 7.78 -2.15
N ALA A 141 -8.98 7.23 -3.29
CA ALA A 141 -7.94 6.20 -3.31
C ALA A 141 -6.94 6.40 -4.46
N LEU A 142 -5.65 6.34 -4.14
CA LEU A 142 -4.56 6.23 -5.09
C LEU A 142 -4.11 4.75 -5.14
N LEU A 143 -4.44 4.07 -6.24
CA LEU A 143 -4.25 2.63 -6.38
C LEU A 143 -2.83 2.26 -6.82
N GLU A 144 -2.28 1.19 -6.25
CA GLU A 144 -1.09 0.50 -6.77
C GLU A 144 -1.54 -0.70 -7.63
N LYS A 145 -2.05 -0.43 -8.84
CA LYS A 145 -2.61 -1.48 -9.69
C LYS A 145 -1.50 -2.28 -10.37
N ARG A 146 -1.52 -3.60 -10.18
CA ARG A 146 -0.70 -4.55 -10.93
C ARG A 146 -1.52 -5.09 -12.10
N ASP A 147 -1.08 -4.80 -13.32
CA ASP A 147 -1.72 -5.29 -14.55
C ASP A 147 -1.15 -6.67 -14.91
N LEU A 148 -1.68 -7.72 -14.29
CA LEU A 148 -1.18 -9.08 -14.47
C LEU A 148 -1.38 -9.56 -15.91
N ASP A 149 -2.48 -9.19 -16.57
CA ASP A 149 -2.75 -9.59 -17.95
C ASP A 149 -1.73 -9.00 -18.93
N SER A 150 -1.39 -7.71 -18.79
CA SER A 150 -0.32 -7.10 -19.60
C SER A 150 1.03 -7.75 -19.32
N ASN A 151 1.30 -8.19 -18.09
CA ASN A 151 2.53 -8.91 -17.78
C ASN A 151 2.57 -10.27 -18.48
N VAL A 152 1.46 -11.02 -18.48
CA VAL A 152 1.37 -12.30 -19.18
C VAL A 152 1.57 -12.13 -20.69
N LYS A 153 0.94 -11.13 -21.31
CA LYS A 153 1.16 -10.80 -22.74
C LYS A 153 2.61 -10.43 -23.06
N LEU A 154 3.26 -9.69 -22.16
CA LEU A 154 4.68 -9.35 -22.30
C LEU A 154 5.56 -10.62 -22.24
N ILE A 155 5.27 -11.53 -21.31
CA ILE A 155 6.00 -12.81 -21.18
C ILE A 155 5.87 -13.64 -22.45
N GLU A 156 4.67 -13.71 -23.03
CA GLU A 156 4.42 -14.40 -24.30
C GLU A 156 5.20 -13.82 -25.46
N THR A 157 5.35 -12.49 -25.48
CA THR A 157 6.14 -11.81 -26.50
C THR A 157 7.63 -12.11 -26.36
N ILE A 158 8.13 -12.20 -25.12
CA ILE A 158 9.55 -12.46 -24.82
C ILE A 158 9.90 -13.94 -24.96
N ILE A 159 8.98 -14.85 -24.63
CA ILE A 159 9.17 -16.30 -24.68
C ILE A 159 8.04 -16.92 -25.50
N PRO A 160 8.07 -16.82 -26.85
CA PRO A 160 6.98 -17.31 -27.70
C PRO A 160 6.74 -18.82 -27.63
N THR A 161 7.74 -19.58 -27.15
CA THR A 161 7.68 -21.04 -27.00
C THR A 161 7.21 -21.49 -25.62
N ILE A 162 6.76 -20.58 -24.75
CA ILE A 162 6.38 -20.89 -23.36
C ILE A 162 5.33 -22.01 -23.30
N LYS A 163 5.57 -22.98 -22.42
CA LYS A 163 4.70 -24.13 -22.11
C LYS A 163 4.15 -24.08 -20.69
N LYS A 164 4.80 -23.32 -19.78
CA LYS A 164 4.39 -23.21 -18.39
C LYS A 164 4.75 -21.86 -17.78
N LEU A 165 3.79 -21.21 -17.13
CA LEU A 165 4.00 -19.98 -16.38
C LEU A 165 3.59 -20.18 -14.91
N TYR A 166 4.57 -20.07 -14.02
CA TYR A 166 4.32 -20.12 -12.58
C TYR A 166 3.97 -18.73 -12.06
N VAL A 167 2.76 -18.56 -11.54
CA VAL A 167 2.34 -17.35 -10.84
C VAL A 167 2.64 -17.52 -9.36
N ILE A 168 3.57 -16.72 -8.81
CA ILE A 168 4.03 -16.86 -7.43
C ILE A 168 3.42 -15.78 -6.53
N ASN A 169 2.79 -16.22 -5.45
CA ASN A 169 2.30 -15.39 -4.34
C ASN A 169 2.58 -16.09 -3.00
N ASP A 170 2.71 -15.35 -1.91
CA ASP A 170 2.82 -15.95 -0.57
C ASP A 170 1.45 -16.30 0.04
N LYS A 171 1.47 -16.92 1.22
CA LYS A 171 0.26 -17.35 1.96
C LYS A 171 -0.21 -16.33 3.02
N SER A 172 0.36 -15.12 3.03
CA SER A 172 0.05 -14.14 4.07
C SER A 172 -1.31 -13.48 3.90
N ILE A 173 -1.77 -12.78 4.95
CA ILE A 173 -2.98 -11.97 4.86
C ILE A 173 -2.83 -10.87 3.80
N ASN A 174 -1.65 -10.25 3.68
CA ASN A 174 -1.40 -9.28 2.61
C ASN A 174 -1.63 -9.89 1.22
N ALA A 175 -1.18 -11.13 1.00
CA ALA A 175 -1.36 -11.82 -0.27
C ALA A 175 -2.84 -12.00 -0.65
N LYS A 176 -3.77 -12.01 0.33
CA LYS A 176 -5.21 -12.05 0.07
C LYS A 176 -5.71 -10.85 -0.75
N HIS A 177 -5.06 -9.70 -0.65
CA HIS A 177 -5.46 -8.50 -1.38
C HIS A 177 -5.09 -8.54 -2.87
N THR A 178 -4.15 -9.40 -3.27
CA THR A 178 -3.82 -9.68 -4.67
C THR A 178 -4.56 -10.89 -5.26
N GLU A 179 -5.19 -11.74 -4.44
CA GLU A 179 -5.95 -12.90 -4.93
C GLU A 179 -7.03 -12.52 -5.95
N PRO A 180 -7.78 -11.41 -5.83
CA PRO A 180 -8.76 -11.04 -6.85
C PRO A 180 -8.13 -10.81 -8.22
N LEU A 181 -6.94 -10.18 -8.27
CA LEU A 181 -6.22 -9.95 -9.54
C LEU A 181 -5.69 -11.25 -10.13
N ILE A 182 -5.22 -12.17 -9.29
CA ILE A 182 -4.76 -13.49 -9.73
C ILE A 182 -5.96 -14.31 -10.24
N LYS A 183 -7.09 -14.27 -9.53
CA LYS A 183 -8.30 -14.95 -9.96
C LYS A 183 -8.78 -14.43 -11.32
N GLU A 184 -8.84 -13.12 -11.49
CA GLU A 184 -9.20 -12.48 -12.76
C GLU A 184 -8.26 -12.93 -13.89
N LEU A 185 -6.94 -12.95 -13.64
CA LEU A 185 -5.97 -13.47 -14.60
C LEU A 185 -6.31 -14.91 -15.00
N PHE A 186 -6.54 -15.80 -14.03
CA PHE A 186 -6.84 -17.21 -14.31
C PHE A 186 -8.18 -17.41 -15.03
N ASP A 187 -9.22 -16.68 -14.64
CA ASP A 187 -10.54 -16.76 -15.26
C ASP A 187 -10.49 -16.34 -16.74
N ASN A 188 -9.67 -15.33 -17.06
CA ASN A 188 -9.50 -14.79 -18.42
C ASN A 188 -8.41 -15.50 -19.23
N PHE A 189 -7.71 -16.47 -18.65
CA PHE A 189 -6.58 -17.14 -19.30
C PHE A 189 -7.08 -18.27 -20.21
N HIS A 190 -6.98 -18.07 -21.52
CA HIS A 190 -7.43 -19.02 -22.54
C HIS A 190 -6.29 -19.45 -23.50
N ASN A 191 -5.05 -19.30 -23.06
CA ASN A 191 -3.87 -19.53 -23.91
C ASN A 191 -3.42 -21.00 -23.91
N LYS A 192 -2.51 -21.35 -24.82
CA LYS A 192 -2.13 -22.74 -25.12
C LYS A 192 -1.20 -23.39 -24.09
N TYR A 193 -0.71 -22.65 -23.10
CA TYR A 193 0.26 -23.13 -22.13
C TYR A 193 -0.32 -23.16 -20.72
N GLU A 194 0.34 -23.86 -19.80
CA GLU A 194 -0.19 -24.05 -18.46
C GLU A 194 0.11 -22.84 -17.57
N LEU A 195 -0.92 -22.26 -16.95
CA LEU A 195 -0.77 -21.27 -15.89
C LEU A 195 -0.88 -21.97 -14.53
N ILE A 196 0.17 -21.92 -13.71
CA ILE A 196 0.24 -22.62 -12.41
C ILE A 196 0.29 -21.62 -11.28
N TYR A 197 -0.71 -21.64 -10.41
CA TYR A 197 -0.66 -20.83 -9.19
C TYR A 197 0.16 -21.54 -8.10
N LEU A 198 1.35 -21.03 -7.83
CA LEU A 198 2.30 -21.66 -6.90
C LEU A 198 2.45 -20.84 -5.61
N ARG A 199 2.10 -21.48 -4.48
CA ARG A 199 2.26 -20.93 -3.14
C ARG A 199 3.05 -21.89 -2.25
N GLU A 200 4.36 -21.74 -2.25
CA GLU A 200 5.24 -22.49 -1.36
C GLU A 200 5.14 -22.02 0.10
N ASP A 201 5.64 -22.83 1.04
CA ASP A 201 5.63 -22.45 2.46
C ASP A 201 6.73 -21.46 2.85
N ASN A 202 7.84 -21.49 2.14
CA ASN A 202 8.97 -20.60 2.43
C ASN A 202 9.83 -20.35 1.18
N LEU A 203 10.63 -19.27 1.23
CA LEU A 203 11.44 -18.84 0.09
C LEU A 203 12.49 -19.89 -0.31
N LYS A 204 13.01 -20.66 0.65
CA LYS A 204 13.98 -21.73 0.39
C LYS A 204 13.39 -22.87 -0.46
N ASN A 205 12.09 -23.15 -0.32
CA ASN A 205 11.41 -24.12 -1.18
C ASN A 205 11.32 -23.62 -2.63
N LEU A 206 11.04 -22.31 -2.84
CA LEU A 206 11.10 -21.71 -4.17
C LEU A 206 12.51 -21.78 -4.76
N GLU A 207 13.53 -21.42 -3.98
CA GLU A 207 14.94 -21.53 -4.38
C GLU A 207 15.29 -22.97 -4.79
N LYS A 208 14.88 -23.97 -4.01
CA LYS A 208 15.11 -25.38 -4.32
C LYS A 208 14.41 -25.79 -5.62
N ARG A 209 13.13 -25.43 -5.78
CA ARG A 209 12.33 -25.78 -6.97
C ARG A 209 12.95 -25.22 -8.24
N PHE A 210 13.31 -23.93 -8.24
CA PHE A 210 13.83 -23.23 -9.40
C PHE A 210 15.36 -23.21 -9.48
N SER A 211 16.05 -24.07 -8.73
CA SER A 211 17.49 -24.32 -8.85
C SER A 211 17.85 -25.17 -10.07
N LYS A 212 16.85 -25.82 -10.68
CA LYS A 212 16.99 -26.63 -11.90
C LYS A 212 16.32 -25.90 -13.05
N TYR A 213 16.96 -25.96 -14.22
CA TYR A 213 16.38 -25.43 -15.45
C TYR A 213 15.15 -26.26 -15.83
N GLU A 214 14.08 -25.58 -16.22
CA GLU A 214 12.88 -26.18 -16.79
C GLU A 214 12.62 -25.48 -18.13
N GLU A 215 12.68 -26.26 -19.21
CA GLU A 215 12.60 -25.73 -20.57
C GLU A 215 11.24 -25.07 -20.83
N ASN A 216 11.24 -23.97 -21.58
CA ASN A 216 10.01 -23.25 -21.98
C ASN A 216 9.12 -22.88 -20.79
N SER A 217 9.71 -22.58 -19.64
CA SER A 217 8.99 -22.16 -18.44
C SER A 217 9.43 -20.77 -17.98
N ALA A 218 8.56 -20.07 -17.28
CA ALA A 218 8.86 -18.79 -16.65
C ALA A 218 8.10 -18.61 -15.34
N ILE A 219 8.49 -17.58 -14.59
CA ILE A 219 7.85 -17.19 -13.34
C ILE A 219 7.29 -15.77 -13.51
N LEU A 220 6.00 -15.59 -13.21
CA LEU A 220 5.41 -14.29 -12.88
C LEU A 220 5.41 -14.14 -11.35
N PHE A 221 6.38 -13.41 -10.83
CA PHE A 221 6.60 -13.19 -9.41
C PHE A 221 5.81 -11.97 -8.92
N ILE A 222 4.74 -12.24 -8.17
CA ILE A 222 3.90 -11.18 -7.60
C ILE A 222 4.47 -10.70 -6.28
N ARG A 223 4.60 -11.60 -5.31
CA ARG A 223 5.19 -11.30 -3.99
C ARG A 223 5.58 -12.58 -3.26
N PHE A 224 6.56 -12.48 -2.36
CA PHE A 224 6.89 -13.55 -1.42
C PHE A 224 7.51 -13.03 -0.12
N TYR A 225 6.83 -12.09 0.54
CA TYR A 225 7.40 -11.33 1.65
C TYR A 225 7.28 -12.02 3.01
N LYS A 226 6.40 -13.00 3.16
CA LYS A 226 6.16 -13.70 4.43
C LYS A 226 5.95 -15.18 4.20
N ASN A 227 6.70 -16.01 4.91
CA ASN A 227 6.57 -17.46 4.89
C ASN A 227 5.31 -17.90 5.66
N SER A 228 4.87 -19.14 5.46
CA SER A 228 3.75 -19.75 6.20
C SER A 228 3.96 -19.77 7.72
N ASP A 229 5.22 -19.84 8.17
CA ASP A 229 5.59 -19.78 9.61
C ASP A 229 5.59 -18.35 10.17
N GLY A 230 5.24 -17.35 9.35
CA GLY A 230 5.16 -15.95 9.73
C GLY A 230 6.48 -15.18 9.60
N LYS A 231 7.60 -15.83 9.30
CA LYS A 231 8.89 -15.13 9.11
C LYS A 231 8.88 -14.28 7.86
N LEU A 232 9.42 -13.06 7.97
CA LEU A 232 9.54 -12.15 6.85
C LEU A 232 10.79 -12.45 6.02
N ASN A 233 10.63 -12.46 4.69
CA ASN A 233 11.73 -12.52 3.75
C ASN A 233 12.22 -11.10 3.45
N LYS A 234 13.52 -10.85 3.65
CA LYS A 234 14.15 -9.57 3.30
C LYS A 234 14.19 -9.40 1.78
N ASN A 235 14.07 -8.15 1.31
CA ASN A 235 14.16 -7.81 -0.12
C ASN A 235 15.44 -8.36 -0.78
N GLN A 236 16.56 -8.39 -0.04
CA GLN A 236 17.83 -8.97 -0.52
C GLN A 236 17.75 -10.48 -0.75
N ALA A 237 17.04 -11.23 0.11
CA ALA A 237 16.86 -12.66 -0.05
C ALA A 237 15.97 -12.96 -1.27
N ILE A 238 14.87 -12.22 -1.41
CA ILE A 238 13.98 -12.33 -2.57
C ILE A 238 14.73 -11.99 -3.87
N ALA A 239 15.51 -10.91 -3.89
CA ALA A 239 16.34 -10.56 -5.04
C ALA A 239 17.40 -11.63 -5.36
N LYS A 240 18.00 -12.25 -4.34
CA LYS A 240 18.93 -13.37 -4.53
C LYS A 240 18.25 -14.57 -5.17
N PHE A 241 17.04 -14.91 -4.73
CA PHE A 241 16.21 -15.94 -5.37
C PHE A 241 15.96 -15.61 -6.85
N ILE A 242 15.47 -14.40 -7.14
CA ILE A 242 15.17 -13.95 -8.50
C ILE A 242 16.42 -14.06 -9.40
N LYS A 243 17.58 -13.61 -8.92
CA LYS A 243 18.84 -13.66 -9.67
C LYS A 243 19.36 -15.09 -9.90
N ASN A 244 19.14 -15.98 -8.95
CA ASN A 244 19.69 -17.34 -8.98
C ASN A 244 18.74 -18.37 -9.63
N SER A 245 17.48 -17.99 -9.89
CA SER A 245 16.52 -18.83 -10.58
C SER A 245 17.07 -19.30 -11.93
N LYS A 246 16.92 -20.59 -12.22
CA LYS A 246 17.29 -21.19 -13.51
C LYS A 246 16.20 -21.04 -14.56
N VAL A 247 15.05 -20.46 -14.22
CA VAL A 247 14.00 -20.07 -15.17
C VAL A 247 13.82 -18.55 -15.16
N PRO A 248 13.46 -17.91 -16.28
CA PRO A 248 13.19 -16.48 -16.34
C PRO A 248 12.15 -16.04 -15.31
N VAL A 249 12.42 -14.90 -14.64
CA VAL A 249 11.55 -14.35 -13.59
C VAL A 249 11.11 -12.94 -13.97
N PHE A 250 9.81 -12.73 -14.06
CA PHE A 250 9.16 -11.46 -14.32
C PHE A 250 8.54 -10.96 -13.03
N ILE A 251 8.98 -9.79 -12.58
CA ILE A 251 8.55 -9.22 -11.31
C ILE A 251 7.50 -8.12 -11.52
N THR A 252 6.58 -8.00 -10.56
CA THR A 252 5.52 -6.98 -10.58
C THR A 252 5.68 -5.91 -9.50
N ASP A 253 6.78 -5.94 -8.74
CA ASP A 253 7.06 -5.00 -7.65
C ASP A 253 8.31 -4.16 -7.95
N SER A 254 8.12 -2.84 -8.02
CA SER A 254 9.17 -1.88 -8.34
C SER A 254 10.34 -1.87 -7.36
N ILE A 255 10.14 -2.31 -6.12
CA ILE A 255 11.18 -2.42 -5.10
C ILE A 255 12.25 -3.45 -5.50
N LEU A 256 11.83 -4.48 -6.24
CA LEU A 256 12.70 -5.57 -6.69
C LEU A 256 13.35 -5.26 -8.04
N ILE A 257 12.83 -4.28 -8.81
CA ILE A 257 13.31 -3.94 -10.16
C ILE A 257 14.79 -3.54 -10.17
N LYS A 258 15.23 -2.68 -9.25
CA LYS A 258 16.65 -2.28 -9.18
C LYS A 258 17.61 -3.42 -8.84
N LYS A 259 17.09 -4.61 -8.51
CA LYS A 259 17.83 -5.77 -8.01
C LYS A 259 17.64 -7.01 -8.90
N ALA A 260 16.90 -6.91 -10.01
CA ALA A 260 16.54 -8.02 -10.90
C ALA A 260 16.89 -7.70 -12.38
N LEU A 261 17.01 -8.75 -13.22
CA LEU A 261 17.48 -8.68 -14.61
C LEU A 261 16.35 -8.56 -15.66
N LEU A 262 15.10 -8.92 -15.33
CA LEU A 262 13.94 -8.87 -16.24
C LEU A 262 12.74 -8.21 -15.56
N VAL A 263 12.04 -7.34 -16.28
CA VAL A 263 11.06 -6.38 -15.74
C VAL A 263 9.67 -6.61 -16.33
N GLY A 264 8.66 -6.59 -15.47
CA GLY A 264 7.25 -6.58 -15.84
C GLY A 264 6.65 -5.17 -15.93
N LYS A 265 5.44 -5.04 -16.47
CA LYS A 265 4.73 -3.75 -16.57
C LYS A 265 4.02 -3.42 -15.25
N LEU A 266 4.28 -2.24 -14.69
CA LEU A 266 3.50 -1.62 -13.61
C LEU A 266 2.66 -0.47 -14.18
N LEU A 267 1.42 -0.33 -13.72
CA LEU A 267 0.62 0.87 -13.93
C LEU A 267 0.72 1.71 -12.64
N ILE A 268 1.35 2.88 -12.73
CA ILE A 268 1.40 3.89 -11.66
C ILE A 268 0.35 4.95 -11.99
#